data_AF-A0A7X6T0V0-F1
#
_entry.id   AF-A0A7X6T0V0-F1
#
_cell.length_a   1.000
_cell.length_b   1.000
_cell.length_c   1.000
_cell.angle_alpha   90.00
_cell.angle_beta   90.00
_cell.angle_gamma   90.00
#
_symmetry.space_group_name_H-M   'P 1'
#
loop_
_entity.id
_entity.type
_entity.pdbx_description
1 polymer ?
#
loop_
_entity_poly.entity_id
_entity_poly.type
_entity_poly.pdbx_seq_one_letter_code
_entity_poly.pdbx_strand_id
1 'polypeptide(L)'
;TSLNAVDDVLVMDYISFLKGAFDLENSSIARKMTALRMFFDFLIKEAVVESNPLSHLKTPQASKSLPAFLMVEEIIQLLSAIDQKTPLGYRDFVLIELLYACGLRVNECSQLRLNDINFDERFVFVPGKGIK
;
A
#
# COMPACT_ATOMS: atom_id res chain seq x y z
N THR A 1 25.77 -18.21 6.54
CA THR A 1 26.27 -16.88 6.92
C THR A 1 25.70 -16.52 8.28
N SER A 2 26.54 -16.14 9.25
CA SER A 2 26.07 -15.68 10.57
C SER A 2 25.42 -14.31 10.43
N LEU A 3 24.37 -14.01 11.22
CA LEU A 3 23.73 -12.68 11.23
C LEU A 3 24.70 -11.58 11.67
N ASN A 4 25.70 -11.91 12.49
CA ASN A 4 26.75 -11.00 12.92
C ASN A 4 27.77 -10.68 11.81
N ALA A 5 27.75 -11.41 10.69
CA ALA A 5 28.61 -11.12 9.54
C ALA A 5 27.95 -10.17 8.53
N VAL A 6 26.73 -9.69 8.81
CA VAL A 6 26.06 -8.72 7.95
C VAL A 6 26.54 -7.32 8.31
N ASP A 7 27.28 -6.70 7.40
CA ASP A 7 27.74 -5.33 7.49
C ASP A 7 27.03 -4.41 6.48
N ASP A 8 27.40 -3.14 6.51
CA ASP A 8 26.86 -2.11 5.61
C ASP A 8 27.22 -2.38 4.14
N VAL A 9 28.42 -2.93 3.88
CA VAL A 9 28.87 -3.33 2.53
C VAL A 9 27.96 -4.39 1.95
N LEU A 10 27.68 -5.47 2.69
CA LEU A 10 26.80 -6.55 2.24
C LEU A 10 25.37 -6.04 1.98
N VAL A 11 24.89 -5.12 2.81
CA VAL A 11 23.58 -4.47 2.58
C VAL A 11 23.60 -3.66 1.27
N MET A 12 24.65 -2.89 1.01
CA MET A 12 24.77 -2.09 -0.21
C MET A 12 24.91 -2.95 -1.46
N ASP A 13 25.61 -4.08 -1.38
CA ASP A 13 25.69 -5.07 -2.46
C ASP A 13 24.33 -5.70 -2.74
N TYR A 14 23.58 -6.06 -1.69
CA TYR A 14 22.22 -6.55 -1.83
C TYR A 14 21.29 -5.53 -2.48
N ILE A 15 21.35 -4.25 -2.07
CA ILE A 15 20.55 -3.19 -2.69
C ILE A 15 20.95 -2.98 -4.17
N SER A 16 22.24 -3.02 -4.48
CA SER A 16 22.74 -2.89 -5.86
C SER A 16 22.27 -4.06 -6.73
N PHE A 17 22.32 -5.28 -6.20
CA PHE A 17 21.76 -6.47 -6.85
C PHE A 17 20.26 -6.32 -7.09
N LEU A 18 19.50 -5.85 -6.09
CA LEU A 18 18.06 -5.64 -6.25
C LEU A 18 17.72 -4.62 -7.34
N LYS A 19 18.52 -3.56 -7.48
CA LYS A 19 18.36 -2.58 -8.55
C LYS A 19 18.71 -3.18 -9.91
N GLY A 20 19.83 -3.88 -10.02
CA GLY A 20 20.31 -4.42 -11.30
C GLY A 20 19.52 -5.61 -11.82
N ALA A 21 19.18 -6.56 -10.95
CA ALA A 21 18.54 -7.82 -11.35
C ALA A 21 17.02 -7.71 -11.53
N PHE A 22 16.37 -6.78 -10.82
CA PHE A 22 14.91 -6.65 -10.79
C PHE A 22 14.40 -5.27 -11.18
N ASP A 23 15.28 -4.34 -11.58
CA ASP A 23 14.96 -2.97 -11.99
C ASP A 23 14.03 -2.24 -10.99
N LEU A 24 14.29 -2.44 -9.69
CA LEU A 24 13.43 -1.89 -8.66
C LEU A 24 13.58 -0.36 -8.54
N GLU A 25 12.43 0.32 -8.57
CA GLU A 25 12.35 1.74 -8.26
C GLU A 25 12.84 2.07 -6.84
N ASN A 26 13.29 3.32 -6.65
CA ASN A 26 13.74 3.82 -5.34
C ASN A 26 12.67 3.69 -4.25
N SER A 27 11.38 3.78 -4.59
CA SER A 27 10.26 3.56 -3.68
C SER A 27 10.28 2.15 -3.07
N SER A 28 10.50 1.14 -3.92
CA SER A 28 10.59 -0.27 -3.52
C SER A 28 11.85 -0.55 -2.72
N ILE A 29 12.99 0.00 -3.13
CA ILE A 29 14.25 -0.10 -2.38
C ILE A 29 14.12 0.54 -0.99
N ALA A 30 13.53 1.73 -0.90
CA ALA A 30 13.35 2.44 0.36
C ALA A 30 12.53 1.62 1.36
N ARG A 31 11.46 0.98 0.89
CA ARG A 31 10.62 0.08 1.69
C ARG A 31 11.37 -1.17 2.14
N LYS A 32 12.20 -1.78 1.28
CA LYS A 32 13.04 -2.93 1.65
C LYS A 32 14.11 -2.55 2.69
N MET A 33 14.77 -1.41 2.53
CA MET A 33 15.72 -0.91 3.54
C MET A 33 15.04 -0.63 4.87
N THR A 34 13.82 -0.10 4.87
CA THR A 34 13.04 0.12 6.09
C THR A 34 12.71 -1.20 6.79
N ALA A 35 12.28 -2.21 6.03
CA ALA A 35 11.99 -3.53 6.57
C ALA A 35 13.25 -4.19 7.16
N LEU A 36 14.40 -4.11 6.46
CA LEU A 36 15.68 -4.61 6.97
C LEU A 36 16.10 -3.88 8.24
N ARG A 37 15.99 -2.55 8.27
CA ARG A 37 16.31 -1.75 9.46
C ARG A 37 15.50 -2.21 10.67
N MET A 38 14.18 -2.32 10.52
CA MET A 38 13.29 -2.80 11.58
C MET A 38 13.59 -4.23 12.01
N PHE A 39 13.98 -5.10 11.07
CA PHE A 39 14.34 -6.47 11.38
C PHE A 39 15.62 -6.54 12.23
N PHE A 40 16.66 -5.78 11.89
CA PHE A 40 17.88 -5.71 12.71
C PHE A 40 17.63 -5.01 14.07
N ASP A 41 16.76 -3.99 14.12
CA ASP A 41 16.34 -3.39 15.39
C ASP A 41 15.65 -4.41 16.31
N PHE A 42 14.81 -5.28 15.73
CA PHE A 42 14.22 -6.41 16.45
C PHE A 42 15.28 -7.41 16.92
N LEU A 43 16.26 -7.78 16.08
CA LEU A 43 17.32 -8.72 16.48
C LEU A 43 18.22 -8.18 17.60
N ILE A 44 18.47 -6.86 17.64
CA ILE A 44 19.17 -6.22 18.75
C ILE A 44 18.35 -6.34 20.03
N LYS A 45 17.04 -6.10 19.96
CA LYS A 45 16.14 -6.24 21.11
C LYS A 45 16.13 -7.66 21.67
N GLU A 46 16.23 -8.66 20.80
CA GLU A 46 16.33 -10.07 21.18
C GLU A 46 17.77 -10.53 21.50
N ALA A 47 18.74 -9.60 21.56
CA ALA A 47 20.15 -9.85 21.83
C ALA A 47 20.81 -10.89 20.90
N VAL A 48 20.32 -11.00 19.65
CA VAL A 48 20.87 -11.91 18.62
C VAL A 48 22.06 -11.27 17.89
N VAL A 49 22.02 -9.95 17.73
CA VAL A 49 23.09 -9.15 17.11
C VAL A 49 23.37 -7.91 17.96
N GLU A 50 24.58 -7.38 17.89
CA GLU A 50 25.01 -6.24 18.71
C GLU A 50 24.69 -4.87 18.08
N SER A 51 24.54 -4.82 16.75
CA SER A 51 24.35 -3.56 16.03
C SER A 51 23.51 -3.71 14.76
N ASN A 52 22.98 -2.58 14.28
CA ASN A 52 22.19 -2.53 13.06
C ASN A 52 23.06 -2.03 11.90
N PRO A 53 23.34 -2.84 10.87
CA PRO A 53 24.18 -2.45 9.74
C PRO A 53 23.54 -1.36 8.86
N LEU A 54 22.24 -1.08 9.04
CA LEU A 54 21.50 -0.03 8.32
C LEU A 54 21.35 1.28 9.08
N SER A 55 21.97 1.41 10.26
CA SER A 55 21.85 2.58 11.14
C SER A 55 22.35 3.88 10.49
N HIS A 56 23.45 3.81 9.73
CA HIS A 56 24.06 4.96 9.06
C HIS A 56 23.76 5.03 7.55
N LEU A 57 23.11 4.01 7.00
CA LEU A 57 22.82 3.95 5.58
C LEU A 57 21.65 4.87 5.20
N LYS A 58 21.92 5.76 4.25
CA LYS A 58 20.90 6.65 3.67
C LYS A 58 19.95 5.85 2.81
N THR A 59 18.67 5.93 3.12
CA THR A 59 17.61 5.37 2.28
C THR A 59 17.42 6.26 1.06
N PRO A 60 17.35 5.70 -0.17
CA PRO A 60 17.14 6.49 -1.36
C PRO A 60 15.80 7.22 -1.27
N GLN A 61 15.77 8.47 -1.70
CA GLN A 61 14.55 9.25 -1.71
C GLN A 61 13.63 8.71 -2.80
N ALA A 62 12.45 8.25 -2.40
CA ALA A 62 11.40 7.94 -3.35
C ALA A 62 10.99 9.24 -4.06
N SER A 63 10.91 9.21 -5.40
CA SER A 63 10.29 10.30 -6.15
C SER A 63 8.85 10.47 -5.65
N LYS A 64 8.49 11.70 -5.29
CA LYS A 64 7.10 12.02 -4.96
C LYS A 64 6.40 12.32 -6.28
N SER A 65 5.72 11.34 -6.86
CA SER A 65 4.70 11.63 -7.87
C SER A 65 3.47 12.20 -7.16
N LEU A 66 2.88 13.23 -7.76
CA LEU A 66 1.54 13.64 -7.35
C LEU A 66 0.58 12.50 -7.69
N PRO A 67 -0.30 12.08 -6.75
CA PRO A 67 -1.35 11.13 -7.07
C PRO A 67 -2.14 11.64 -8.27
N ALA A 68 -2.34 10.78 -9.27
CA ALA A 68 -3.30 11.06 -10.32
C ALA A 68 -4.70 11.05 -9.69
N PHE A 69 -5.51 12.04 -10.05
CA PHE A 69 -6.90 12.14 -9.63
C PHE A 69 -7.77 12.43 -10.84
N LEU A 70 -9.04 12.07 -10.75
CA LEU A 70 -10.03 12.34 -11.79
C LEU A 70 -10.77 13.63 -11.43
N MET A 71 -10.98 14.48 -12.44
CA MET A 71 -11.89 15.62 -12.36
C MET A 71 -13.34 15.13 -12.31
N VAL A 72 -14.24 16.00 -11.85
CA VAL A 72 -15.67 15.67 -11.71
C VAL A 72 -16.25 15.25 -13.07
N GLU A 73 -15.87 15.92 -14.15
CA GLU A 73 -16.31 15.62 -15.51
C GLU A 73 -15.83 14.24 -15.97
N GLU A 74 -14.60 13.85 -15.59
CA GLU A 74 -14.04 12.53 -15.93
C GLU A 74 -14.76 11.41 -15.17
N ILE A 75 -15.16 11.64 -13.91
CA ILE A 75 -15.99 10.70 -13.14
C ILE A 75 -17.37 10.55 -13.77
N ILE A 76 -18.01 11.65 -14.17
CA ILE A 76 -19.31 11.62 -14.85
C ILE A 76 -19.22 10.82 -16.15
N GLN A 77 -18.16 11.04 -16.95
CA GLN A 77 -17.92 10.28 -18.18
C GLN A 77 -17.70 8.79 -17.90
N LEU A 78 -16.92 8.46 -16.87
CA LEU A 78 -16.67 7.08 -16.46
C LEU A 78 -17.97 6.36 -16.06
N LEU A 79 -18.78 6.99 -15.21
CA LEU A 79 -20.06 6.42 -14.75
C LEU A 79 -21.08 6.28 -15.90
N SER A 80 -21.09 7.23 -16.84
CA SER A 80 -22.00 7.23 -17.99
C SER A 80 -21.67 6.15 -19.03
N ALA A 81 -20.42 5.68 -19.06
CA ALA A 81 -19.97 4.66 -20.01
C ALA A 81 -20.35 3.21 -19.59
N ILE A 82 -20.87 3.02 -18.37
CA ILE A 82 -21.16 1.69 -17.80
C ILE A 82 -22.57 1.22 -18.23
N ASP A 83 -22.67 0.02 -18.79
CA ASP A 83 -23.98 -0.59 -19.12
C ASP A 83 -24.69 -1.14 -17.87
N GLN A 84 -25.53 -0.29 -17.29
CA GLN A 84 -26.32 -0.59 -16.09
C GLN A 84 -27.46 -1.62 -16.31
N LYS A 85 -27.70 -2.08 -17.56
CA LYS A 85 -28.74 -3.09 -17.83
C LYS A 85 -28.29 -4.51 -17.46
N THR A 86 -26.98 -4.71 -17.31
CA THR A 86 -26.42 -6.00 -16.88
C THR A 86 -26.19 -6.00 -15.37
N PRO A 87 -26.35 -7.14 -14.68
CA PRO A 87 -26.03 -7.23 -13.25
C PRO A 87 -24.59 -6.80 -12.91
N LEU A 88 -23.63 -7.12 -13.78
CA LEU A 88 -22.23 -6.73 -13.59
C LEU A 88 -22.02 -5.23 -13.77
N GLY A 89 -22.60 -4.63 -14.82
CA GLY A 89 -22.47 -3.19 -15.03
C GLY A 89 -23.17 -2.38 -13.94
N TYR A 90 -24.34 -2.82 -13.46
CA TYR A 90 -24.99 -2.16 -12.32
C TYR A 90 -24.13 -2.22 -11.05
N ARG A 91 -23.50 -3.38 -10.77
CA ARG A 91 -22.53 -3.50 -9.67
C ARG A 91 -21.35 -2.55 -9.84
N ASP A 92 -20.73 -2.52 -11.02
CA ASP A 92 -19.54 -1.71 -11.27
C ASP A 92 -19.83 -0.22 -11.16
N PHE A 93 -21.00 0.22 -11.63
CA PHE A 93 -21.52 1.58 -11.42
C PHE A 93 -21.60 1.92 -9.92
N VAL A 94 -22.26 1.07 -9.13
CA VAL A 94 -22.40 1.27 -7.67
C VAL A 94 -21.04 1.27 -6.97
N LEU A 95 -20.12 0.38 -7.35
CA LEU A 95 -18.78 0.31 -6.76
C LEU A 95 -18.00 1.61 -7.01
N ILE A 96 -18.00 2.11 -8.24
CA ILE A 96 -17.29 3.35 -8.59
C ILE A 96 -17.94 4.55 -7.88
N GLU A 97 -19.27 4.60 -7.84
CA GLU A 97 -19.98 5.69 -7.16
C GLU A 97 -19.72 5.68 -5.65
N LEU A 98 -19.69 4.52 -4.98
CA LEU A 98 -19.32 4.42 -3.58
C LEU A 98 -17.86 4.82 -3.31
N LEU A 99 -16.93 4.40 -4.17
CA LEU A 99 -15.52 4.79 -4.06
C LEU A 99 -15.37 6.32 -4.17
N TYR A 100 -16.09 6.94 -5.11
CA TYR A 100 -16.07 8.38 -5.34
C TYR A 100 -16.78 9.17 -4.23
N ALA A 101 -18.01 8.80 -3.88
CA ALA A 101 -18.87 9.56 -2.98
C ALA A 101 -18.51 9.37 -1.49
N CYS A 102 -18.02 8.18 -1.11
CA CYS A 102 -17.72 7.85 0.28
C CYS A 102 -16.20 7.78 0.58
N GLY A 103 -15.34 7.88 -0.44
CA GLY A 103 -13.88 7.84 -0.26
C GLY A 103 -13.35 6.50 0.26
N LEU A 104 -14.07 5.40 -0.01
CA LEU A 104 -13.69 4.07 0.43
C LEU A 104 -12.41 3.60 -0.27
N ARG A 105 -11.61 2.79 0.42
CA ARG A 105 -10.54 2.02 -0.25
C ARG A 105 -11.16 0.88 -1.04
N VAL A 106 -10.48 0.47 -2.12
CA VAL A 106 -10.91 -0.67 -2.97
C VAL A 106 -11.25 -1.91 -2.14
N ASN A 107 -10.38 -2.27 -1.19
CA ASN A 107 -10.60 -3.46 -0.35
C ASN A 107 -11.75 -3.27 0.65
N GLU A 108 -12.01 -2.05 1.12
CA GLU A 108 -13.15 -1.77 2.00
C GLU A 108 -14.45 -1.91 1.20
N CYS A 109 -14.53 -1.27 0.03
CA CYS A 109 -15.69 -1.32 -0.86
C CYS A 109 -15.98 -2.75 -1.34
N SER A 110 -14.96 -3.51 -1.75
CA SER A 110 -15.13 -4.88 -2.26
C SER A 110 -15.54 -5.90 -1.20
N GLN A 111 -15.39 -5.58 0.09
CA GLN A 111 -15.71 -6.47 1.21
C GLN A 111 -17.04 -6.14 1.89
N LEU A 112 -17.71 -5.05 1.47
CA LEU A 112 -19.00 -4.65 2.01
C LEU A 112 -20.05 -5.76 1.88
N ARG A 113 -20.81 -5.94 2.95
CA ARG A 113 -21.96 -6.85 3.03
C ARG A 113 -23.23 -6.03 3.18
N LEU A 114 -24.37 -6.63 2.86
CA LEU A 114 -25.67 -5.98 3.04
C LEU A 114 -25.92 -5.54 4.49
N ASN A 115 -25.41 -6.30 5.47
CA ASN A 115 -25.54 -5.97 6.89
C ASN A 115 -24.69 -4.77 7.33
N ASP A 116 -23.73 -4.35 6.50
CA ASP A 116 -22.91 -3.15 6.77
C ASP A 116 -23.63 -1.88 6.29
N ILE A 117 -24.77 -2.00 5.60
CA ILE A 117 -25.52 -0.88 5.03
C ILE A 117 -26.80 -0.67 5.84
N ASN A 118 -26.94 0.52 6.40
CA ASN A 118 -28.21 0.97 6.95
C ASN A 118 -28.91 1.85 5.91
N PHE A 119 -29.91 1.27 5.24
CA PHE A 119 -30.67 1.97 4.20
C PHE A 119 -31.61 3.06 4.78
N ASP A 120 -32.08 2.88 6.01
CA ASP A 120 -32.99 3.83 6.67
C ASP A 120 -32.23 5.10 7.08
N GLU A 121 -31.06 4.93 7.69
CA GLU A 121 -30.20 6.02 8.15
C GLU A 121 -29.18 6.49 7.09
N ARG A 122 -29.15 5.84 5.92
CA ARG A 122 -28.30 6.16 4.76
C ARG A 122 -26.81 6.24 5.09
N PHE A 123 -26.29 5.26 5.82
CA PHE A 123 -24.86 5.13 6.05
C PHE A 123 -24.35 3.71 5.80
N VAL A 124 -23.04 3.61 5.59
CA VAL A 124 -22.32 2.35 5.46
C VAL A 124 -21.29 2.26 6.58
N PHE A 125 -21.32 1.18 7.33
CA PHE A 125 -20.33 0.90 8.36
C PHE A 125 -19.10 0.25 7.73
N VAL A 126 -17.95 0.92 7.82
CA VAL A 126 -16.68 0.40 7.33
C VAL A 126 -15.72 0.30 8.52
N PRO A 127 -15.30 -0.92 8.92
CA PRO A 127 -14.37 -1.07 10.02
C PRO A 127 -13.02 -0.44 9.63
N GLY A 128 -12.65 0.64 10.32
CA GLY A 128 -11.37 1.31 10.12
C GLY A 128 -10.18 0.49 10.65
N LYS A 129 -8.97 0.86 10.24
CA LYS A 129 -7.74 0.32 10.84
C LYS A 129 -7.71 0.64 12.33
N GLY A 130 -7.84 -0.39 13.17
CA GLY A 130 -7.81 -0.28 14.63
C GLY A 130 -8.80 -1.18 15.37
N ILE A 131 -9.78 -1.74 14.67
CA ILE A 131 -10.75 -2.69 15.25
C ILE A 131 -10.22 -4.12 15.00
N LYS A 132 -9.41 -4.60 15.94
CA LYS A 132 -9.16 -6.01 16.21
C LYS A 132 -9.41 -6.24 17.69
#